data_AF-A0A7S3I698-F1
#
_entry.id   AF-A0A7S3I698-F1
#
_cell.length_a   1.000
_cell.length_b   1.000
_cell.length_c   1.000
_cell.angle_alpha   90.00
_cell.angle_beta   90.00
_cell.angle_gamma   90.00
#
_symmetry.space_group_name_H-M   'P 1'
#
loop_
_entity.id
_entity.type
_entity.pdbx_description
1 polymer ?
#
loop_
_entity_poly.entity_id
_entity_poly.type
_entity_poly.pdbx_seq_one_letter_code
_entity_poly.pdbx_strand_id
1 'polypeptide(L)'
;IRFRVHEFEDLIDSSCITLKGQQKIAKTIQENYRDYDGFVVVHGTDTMGYTASNLSFMFENLNKTVVVTGSQIPISQLRSDAVDNLLGSLIVAGPLQIPEVVIYFDNKMMRGNRTTKASSSKMDAFESPNIPPLAVFDVSLQVEWNRILKHNQGQFKVFYDMNQNIAQISLSPLFTNYEVLNQMFHSSDAVILSGYGMGNL
;
A
#
# COMPACT_ATOMS: atom_id res chain seq x y z
N ILE A 1 7.94 -3.09 22.50
CA ILE A 1 6.76 -3.22 21.62
C ILE A 1 6.12 -4.58 21.94
N ARG A 2 4.82 -4.62 22.26
CA ARG A 2 4.06 -5.88 22.36
C ARG A 2 3.25 -6.01 21.08
N PHE A 3 3.22 -7.19 20.47
CA PHE A 3 2.46 -7.45 19.25
C PHE A 3 1.77 -8.81 19.35
N ARG A 4 0.70 -8.98 18.57
CA ARG A 4 0.02 -10.25 18.36
C ARG A 4 0.03 -10.53 16.87
N VAL A 5 0.33 -11.77 16.49
CA VAL A 5 0.25 -12.22 15.11
C VAL A 5 -1.15 -12.80 14.86
N HIS A 6 -1.77 -12.35 13.77
CA HIS A 6 -2.94 -12.98 13.19
C HIS A 6 -2.53 -13.50 11.81
N GLU A 7 -2.46 -14.81 11.67
CA GLU A 7 -2.19 -15.47 10.39
C GLU A 7 -3.52 -15.82 9.72
N PHE A 8 -3.66 -15.45 8.45
CA PHE A 8 -4.82 -15.86 7.66
C PHE A 8 -4.70 -17.35 7.30
N GLU A 9 -5.83 -18.07 7.34
CA GLU A 9 -5.87 -19.51 7.01
C GLU A 9 -5.29 -19.80 5.62
N ASP A 10 -5.66 -18.98 4.62
CA ASP A 10 -5.13 -19.05 3.27
C ASP A 10 -4.07 -17.96 3.06
N LEU A 11 -2.80 -18.36 3.02
CA LEU A 11 -1.72 -17.50 2.57
C LEU A 11 -1.75 -17.41 1.05
N ILE A 12 -1.68 -16.18 0.54
CA ILE A 12 -1.80 -15.89 -0.90
C ILE A 12 -0.51 -15.29 -1.45
N ASP A 13 -0.22 -15.61 -2.72
CA ASP A 13 0.67 -14.78 -3.51
C ASP A 13 -0.02 -13.44 -3.79
N SER A 14 0.72 -12.34 -3.61
CA SER A 14 0.22 -10.99 -3.90
C SER A 14 -0.22 -10.83 -5.35
N SER A 15 0.33 -11.56 -6.32
CA SER A 15 -0.13 -11.54 -7.71
C SER A 15 -1.58 -12.02 -7.88
N CYS A 16 -2.07 -12.81 -6.92
CA CYS A 16 -3.41 -13.40 -6.93
C CYS A 16 -4.39 -12.64 -6.02
N ILE A 17 -3.98 -11.53 -5.39
CA ILE A 17 -4.87 -10.80 -4.49
C ILE A 17 -6.04 -10.17 -5.26
N THR A 18 -7.24 -10.37 -4.74
CA THR A 18 -8.48 -9.77 -5.27
C THR A 18 -9.01 -8.70 -4.33
N LEU A 19 -10.02 -7.93 -4.76
CA LEU A 19 -10.72 -7.00 -3.87
C LEU A 19 -11.22 -7.69 -2.60
N LYS A 20 -11.73 -8.92 -2.70
CA LYS A 20 -12.18 -9.69 -1.53
C LYS A 20 -11.05 -9.94 -0.52
N GLY A 21 -9.85 -10.23 -1.00
CA GLY A 21 -8.66 -10.38 -0.14
C GLY A 21 -8.31 -9.08 0.57
N GLN A 22 -8.35 -7.95 -0.14
CA GLN A 22 -8.08 -6.64 0.45
C GLN A 22 -9.18 -6.21 1.45
N GLN A 23 -10.45 -6.50 1.15
CA GLN A 23 -11.58 -6.31 2.08
C GLN A 23 -11.43 -7.20 3.33
N LYS A 24 -10.88 -8.41 3.22
CA LYS A 24 -10.58 -9.27 4.39
C LYS A 24 -9.57 -8.59 5.31
N ILE A 25 -8.49 -8.02 4.75
CA ILE A 25 -7.50 -7.23 5.52
C ILE A 25 -8.19 -6.04 6.21
N ALA A 26 -8.96 -5.26 5.44
CA ALA A 26 -9.67 -4.09 5.95
C ALA A 26 -10.64 -4.44 7.10
N LYS A 27 -11.38 -5.54 6.94
CA LYS A 27 -12.30 -6.06 7.95
C LYS A 27 -11.58 -6.51 9.22
N THR A 28 -10.48 -7.25 9.09
CA THR A 28 -9.66 -7.65 10.24
C THR A 28 -9.15 -6.44 11.03
N ILE A 29 -8.68 -5.40 10.34
CA ILE A 29 -8.27 -4.14 10.98
C ILE A 29 -9.46 -3.48 11.66
N GLN A 30 -10.62 -3.42 11.01
CA GLN A 30 -11.85 -2.83 11.58
C GLN A 30 -12.29 -3.52 12.87
N GLU A 31 -12.34 -4.84 12.87
CA GLU A 31 -12.77 -5.65 14.02
C GLU A 31 -11.82 -5.49 15.21
N ASN A 32 -10.52 -5.29 14.95
CA ASN A 32 -9.48 -5.13 15.97
C ASN A 32 -9.13 -3.66 16.25
N TYR A 33 -9.82 -2.70 15.63
CA TYR A 33 -9.40 -1.30 15.62
C TYR A 33 -9.35 -0.68 17.02
N ARG A 34 -10.18 -1.15 17.96
CA ARG A 34 -10.21 -0.63 19.34
C ARG A 34 -9.12 -1.21 20.23
N ASP A 35 -8.67 -2.44 19.94
CA ASP A 35 -7.84 -3.23 20.85
C ASP A 35 -6.33 -3.04 20.64
N TYR A 36 -5.91 -2.44 19.51
CA TYR A 36 -4.50 -2.24 19.16
C TYR A 36 -4.20 -0.80 18.76
N ASP A 37 -2.99 -0.31 19.04
CA ASP A 37 -2.58 1.07 18.76
C ASP A 37 -2.18 1.33 17.30
N GLY A 38 -1.85 0.27 16.56
CA GLY A 38 -1.45 0.30 15.15
C GLY A 38 -1.44 -1.10 14.55
N PHE A 39 -1.26 -1.17 13.23
CA PHE A 39 -1.38 -2.39 12.46
C PHE A 39 -0.19 -2.56 11.52
N VAL A 40 0.32 -3.79 11.43
CA VAL A 40 1.30 -4.19 10.41
C VAL A 40 0.67 -5.28 9.56
N VAL A 41 0.63 -5.05 8.25
CA VAL A 41 0.14 -5.99 7.25
C VAL A 41 1.35 -6.53 6.49
N VAL A 42 1.69 -7.80 6.74
CA VAL A 42 2.72 -8.51 5.97
C VAL A 42 2.10 -8.95 4.63
N HIS A 43 2.72 -8.56 3.52
CA HIS A 43 2.16 -8.70 2.19
C HIS A 43 3.27 -9.00 1.17
N GLY A 44 2.96 -9.76 0.11
CA GLY A 44 3.88 -9.97 -1.02
C GLY A 44 4.14 -8.67 -1.80
N THR A 45 5.32 -8.51 -2.40
CA THR A 45 5.75 -7.22 -2.94
C THR A 45 5.08 -6.84 -4.26
N ASP A 46 4.63 -7.80 -5.07
CA ASP A 46 4.18 -7.50 -6.45
C ASP A 46 2.97 -6.56 -6.52
N THR A 47 2.03 -6.68 -5.60
CA THR A 47 0.82 -5.84 -5.56
C THR A 47 0.69 -5.01 -4.29
N MET A 48 1.74 -4.94 -3.47
CA MET A 48 1.73 -4.22 -2.18
C MET A 48 1.32 -2.75 -2.33
N GLY A 49 1.84 -2.05 -3.34
CA GLY A 49 1.49 -0.66 -3.62
C GLY A 49 0.00 -0.48 -3.96
N TYR A 50 -0.60 -1.45 -4.68
CA TYR A 50 -2.03 -1.45 -4.97
C TYR A 50 -2.86 -1.69 -3.71
N THR A 51 -2.51 -2.67 -2.89
CA THR A 51 -3.19 -2.95 -1.62
C THR A 51 -3.11 -1.75 -0.67
N ALA A 52 -1.92 -1.16 -0.49
CA ALA A 52 -1.74 0.03 0.35
C ALA A 52 -2.56 1.23 -0.17
N SER A 53 -2.61 1.42 -1.49
CA SER A 53 -3.44 2.45 -2.11
C SER A 53 -4.92 2.21 -1.83
N ASN A 54 -5.42 1.00 -2.06
CA ASN A 54 -6.83 0.68 -1.88
C ASN A 54 -7.26 0.80 -0.42
N LEU A 55 -6.48 0.27 0.52
CA LEU A 55 -6.73 0.43 1.95
C LEU A 55 -6.79 1.92 2.36
N SER A 56 -5.95 2.77 1.79
CA SER A 56 -5.98 4.22 2.08
C SER A 56 -7.30 4.89 1.68
N PHE A 57 -7.97 4.39 0.64
CA PHE A 57 -9.28 4.88 0.21
C PHE A 57 -10.43 4.20 0.97
N MET A 58 -10.28 2.92 1.34
CA MET A 58 -11.25 2.20 2.17
C MET A 58 -11.35 2.79 3.58
N PHE A 59 -10.25 3.31 4.13
CA PHE A 59 -10.16 3.76 5.52
C PHE A 59 -10.51 5.23 5.69
N GLU A 60 -11.79 5.48 5.98
CA GLU A 60 -12.29 6.81 6.31
C GLU A 60 -12.01 7.13 7.79
N ASN A 61 -11.51 8.34 8.08
CA ASN A 61 -11.17 8.80 9.43
C ASN A 61 -10.17 7.88 10.16
N LEU A 62 -9.19 7.33 9.44
CA LEU A 62 -8.08 6.61 10.05
C LEU A 62 -7.33 7.54 11.01
N ASN A 63 -6.98 7.02 12.19
CA ASN A 63 -6.28 7.72 13.27
C ASN A 63 -5.19 6.84 13.92
N LYS A 64 -4.90 5.69 13.31
CA LYS A 64 -3.87 4.74 13.74
C LYS A 64 -3.01 4.38 12.55
N THR A 65 -1.74 4.07 12.78
CA THR A 65 -0.83 3.73 11.70
C THR A 65 -1.11 2.33 11.17
N VAL A 66 -1.30 2.22 9.86
CA VAL A 66 -1.38 0.94 9.16
C VAL A 66 -0.16 0.84 8.26
N VAL A 67 0.81 0.02 8.64
CA VAL A 67 2.02 -0.23 7.86
C VAL A 67 1.82 -1.47 7.02
N VAL A 68 1.97 -1.36 5.70
CA VAL A 68 2.08 -2.52 4.80
C VAL A 68 3.56 -2.75 4.54
N THR A 69 4.02 -3.99 4.72
CA THR A 69 5.43 -4.34 4.55
C THR A 69 5.58 -5.75 3.99
N GLY A 70 6.80 -6.13 3.64
CA GLY A 70 7.13 -7.43 3.10
C GLY A 70 8.63 -7.58 2.95
N SER A 71 9.04 -8.45 2.03
CA SER A 71 10.44 -8.75 1.79
C SER A 71 10.65 -9.27 0.37
N GLN A 72 11.80 -8.97 -0.21
CA GLN A 72 12.24 -9.60 -1.45
C GLN A 72 12.73 -11.03 -1.21
N ILE A 73 13.33 -11.28 -0.04
CA ILE A 73 13.87 -12.58 0.33
C ILE A 73 13.08 -13.12 1.54
N PRO A 74 12.60 -14.38 1.51
CA PRO A 74 11.85 -14.96 2.62
C PRO A 74 12.63 -14.93 3.94
N ILE A 75 11.92 -14.69 5.06
CA ILE A 75 12.51 -14.57 6.40
C ILE A 75 13.34 -15.78 6.86
N SER A 76 13.11 -16.95 6.29
CA SER A 76 13.86 -18.17 6.57
C SER A 76 15.24 -18.23 5.90
N GLN A 77 15.56 -17.30 4.98
CA GLN A 77 16.82 -17.29 4.25
C GLN A 77 17.84 -16.32 4.88
N LEU A 78 19.13 -16.66 4.78
CA LEU A 78 20.22 -16.00 5.50
C LEU A 78 20.37 -14.50 5.22
N ARG A 79 20.10 -14.06 3.98
CA ARG A 79 20.28 -12.66 3.54
C ARG A 79 18.96 -11.88 3.45
N SER A 80 17.97 -12.32 4.23
CA SER A 80 16.61 -11.78 4.20
C SER A 80 16.53 -10.32 4.66
N ASP A 81 15.84 -9.48 3.90
CA ASP A 81 15.40 -8.13 4.28
C ASP A 81 14.16 -8.15 5.19
N ALA A 82 13.47 -9.29 5.31
CA ALA A 82 12.22 -9.40 6.08
C ALA A 82 12.35 -9.02 7.55
N VAL A 83 13.49 -9.32 8.20
CA VAL A 83 13.67 -9.04 9.63
C VAL A 83 13.71 -7.53 9.87
N ASP A 84 14.51 -6.81 9.08
CA ASP A 84 14.66 -5.36 9.20
C ASP A 84 13.37 -4.64 8.82
N ASN A 85 12.73 -5.06 7.71
CA ASN A 85 11.45 -4.50 7.27
C ASN A 85 10.34 -4.71 8.32
N LEU A 86 10.23 -5.90 8.90
CA LEU A 86 9.22 -6.19 9.93
C LEU A 86 9.51 -5.43 11.23
N LEU A 87 10.76 -5.39 11.67
CA LEU A 87 11.15 -4.67 12.87
C LEU A 87 10.88 -3.16 12.74
N GLY A 88 11.30 -2.55 11.63
CA GLY A 88 11.06 -1.15 11.36
C GLY A 88 9.56 -0.84 11.24
N SER A 89 8.78 -1.74 10.63
CA SER A 89 7.33 -1.62 10.58
C SER A 89 6.67 -1.61 11.97
N LEU A 90 7.12 -2.47 12.88
CA LEU A 90 6.64 -2.49 14.26
C LEU A 90 7.03 -1.21 15.03
N ILE A 91 8.25 -0.70 14.81
CA ILE A 91 8.72 0.56 15.41
C ILE A 91 7.93 1.76 14.90
N VAL A 92 7.49 1.74 13.64
CA VAL A 92 6.66 2.80 13.05
C VAL A 92 5.20 2.69 13.52
N ALA A 93 4.62 1.50 13.50
CA ALA A 93 3.19 1.29 13.74
C ALA A 93 2.76 1.60 15.19
N GLY A 94 3.61 1.30 16.18
CA GLY A 94 3.25 1.41 17.59
C GLY A 94 3.22 2.85 18.14
N PRO A 95 4.34 3.57 18.16
CA PRO A 95 4.49 4.81 18.92
C PRO A 95 4.10 6.09 18.19
N LEU A 96 4.07 6.12 16.85
CA LEU A 96 3.97 7.40 16.11
C LEU A 96 2.55 7.90 15.88
N GLN A 97 1.54 7.01 15.97
CA GLN A 97 0.14 7.33 15.70
C GLN A 97 -0.07 8.16 14.41
N ILE A 98 0.68 7.83 13.35
CA ILE A 98 0.53 8.44 12.02
C ILE A 98 -0.79 7.96 11.42
N PRO A 99 -1.76 8.85 11.11
CA PRO A 99 -3.12 8.47 10.70
C PRO A 99 -3.20 8.11 9.21
N GLU A 100 -2.29 7.25 8.73
CA GLU A 100 -2.15 6.91 7.32
C GLU A 100 -1.89 5.42 7.10
N VAL A 101 -2.27 4.95 5.91
CA VAL A 101 -1.72 3.71 5.35
C VAL A 101 -0.38 4.03 4.71
N VAL A 102 0.68 3.41 5.22
CA VAL A 102 2.05 3.62 4.78
C VAL A 102 2.67 2.30 4.32
N ILE A 103 3.68 2.38 3.46
CA ILE A 103 4.58 1.26 3.20
C ILE A 103 5.89 1.51 3.93
N TYR A 104 6.39 0.50 4.62
CA TYR A 104 7.74 0.50 5.18
C TYR A 104 8.58 -0.55 4.45
N PHE A 105 9.63 -0.10 3.78
CA PHE A 105 10.53 -0.94 3.00
C PHE A 105 11.90 -0.27 2.90
N ASP A 106 12.97 -1.04 3.05
CA ASP A 106 14.35 -0.56 2.91
C ASP A 106 14.61 0.75 3.69
N ASN A 107 14.33 0.69 5.00
CA ASN A 107 14.49 1.81 5.94
C ASN A 107 13.66 3.08 5.64
N LYS A 108 12.73 3.05 4.67
CA LYS A 108 11.89 4.19 4.31
C LYS A 108 10.43 3.92 4.65
N MET A 109 9.79 4.90 5.28
CA MET A 109 8.34 4.96 5.42
C MET A 109 7.77 5.89 4.36
N MET A 110 6.94 5.36 3.47
CA MET A 110 6.34 6.10 2.34
C MET A 110 4.82 6.07 2.44
N ARG A 111 4.15 7.14 1.97
CA ARG A 111 2.68 7.19 1.90
C ARG A 111 2.18 6.11 0.93
N GLY A 112 1.32 5.19 1.40
CA GLY A 112 0.92 3.99 0.65
C GLY A 112 0.42 4.30 -0.77
N ASN A 113 -0.51 5.24 -0.89
CA ASN A 113 -1.10 5.68 -2.17
C ASN A 113 -0.20 6.56 -3.05
N ARG A 114 1.08 6.68 -2.72
CA ARG A 114 2.10 7.36 -3.52
C ARG A 114 3.23 6.43 -3.95
N THR A 115 3.17 5.17 -3.54
CA THR A 115 4.22 4.20 -3.83
C THR A 115 3.98 3.42 -5.10
N THR A 116 5.06 2.97 -5.72
CA THR A 116 5.06 1.95 -6.78
C THR A 116 6.26 1.02 -6.59
N LYS A 117 6.14 -0.23 -7.04
CA LYS A 117 7.27 -1.17 -7.09
C LYS A 117 8.16 -0.78 -8.27
N ALA A 118 9.31 -0.18 -7.97
CA ALA A 118 10.26 0.32 -8.95
C ALA A 118 11.29 -0.74 -9.38
N SER A 119 11.52 -1.77 -8.56
CA SER A 119 12.46 -2.85 -8.87
C SER A 119 11.95 -4.22 -8.46
N SER A 120 12.21 -5.22 -9.29
CA SER A 120 12.00 -6.63 -8.97
C SER A 120 13.23 -7.32 -8.38
N SER A 121 14.40 -6.69 -8.42
CA SER A 121 15.69 -7.31 -8.05
C SER A 121 16.48 -6.58 -6.97
N LYS A 122 16.30 -5.27 -6.82
CA LYS A 122 16.95 -4.50 -5.76
C LYS A 122 16.24 -4.72 -4.42
N MET A 123 16.99 -4.57 -3.33
CA MET A 123 16.42 -4.52 -1.97
C MET A 123 15.64 -3.21 -1.77
N ASP A 124 16.09 -2.11 -2.37
CA ASP A 124 15.26 -0.91 -2.53
C ASP A 124 14.24 -1.10 -3.66
N ALA A 125 13.17 -1.85 -3.36
CA ALA A 125 12.18 -2.26 -4.37
C ALA A 125 11.06 -1.23 -4.60
N PHE A 126 10.83 -0.30 -3.66
CA PHE A 126 9.71 0.63 -3.69
C PHE A 126 10.15 2.08 -3.71
N GLU A 127 9.48 2.86 -4.54
CA GLU A 127 9.70 4.30 -4.65
C GLU A 127 8.39 5.06 -4.46
N SER A 128 8.50 6.32 -4.06
CA SER A 128 7.41 7.30 -4.04
C SER A 128 7.81 8.49 -4.91
N PRO A 129 7.64 8.41 -6.24
CA PRO A 129 8.32 9.31 -7.18
C PRO A 129 7.94 10.78 -7.03
N ASN A 130 6.70 11.06 -6.60
CA ASN A 130 6.13 12.40 -6.58
C ASN A 130 6.00 12.99 -5.16
N ILE A 131 6.22 12.20 -4.12
CA ILE A 131 6.18 12.65 -2.72
C ILE A 131 7.35 11.95 -2.01
N PRO A 132 8.33 12.66 -1.43
CA PRO A 132 9.43 11.98 -0.77
C PRO A 132 8.95 11.21 0.47
N PRO A 133 9.76 10.26 1.01
CA PRO A 133 9.39 9.50 2.19
C PRO A 133 8.88 10.37 3.35
N LEU A 134 7.93 9.83 4.09
CA LEU A 134 7.38 10.43 5.31
C LEU A 134 8.32 10.25 6.50
N ALA A 135 9.14 9.20 6.48
CA ALA A 135 10.24 9.02 7.42
C ALA A 135 11.37 8.17 6.82
N VAL A 136 12.58 8.34 7.35
CA VAL A 136 13.76 7.53 7.03
C VAL A 136 14.37 7.02 8.33
N PHE A 137 14.74 5.75 8.36
CA PHE A 137 15.36 5.08 9.49
C PHE A 137 16.86 4.92 9.23
N ASP A 138 17.65 5.91 9.67
CA ASP A 138 19.11 5.82 9.64
C ASP A 138 19.63 5.32 11.00
N VAL A 139 20.43 6.11 11.71
CA VAL A 139 20.81 5.83 13.12
C VAL A 139 19.59 5.88 14.03
N SER A 140 18.61 6.72 13.68
CA SER A 140 17.33 6.86 14.36
C SER A 140 16.25 7.23 13.36
N LEU A 141 14.99 7.01 13.74
CA LEU A 141 13.86 7.33 12.89
C LEU A 141 13.65 8.85 12.78
N GLN A 142 13.77 9.39 11.58
CA GLN A 142 13.55 10.79 11.26
C GLN A 142 12.21 10.95 10.53
N VAL A 143 11.23 11.59 11.18
CA VAL A 143 9.87 11.76 10.65
C VAL A 143 9.65 13.18 10.14
N GLU A 144 9.16 13.31 8.91
CA GLU A 144 8.79 14.57 8.27
C GLU A 144 7.36 14.98 8.64
N TRP A 145 7.16 15.43 9.89
CA TRP A 145 5.84 15.73 10.46
C TRP A 145 5.00 16.71 9.63
N ASN A 146 5.63 17.63 8.91
CA ASN A 146 4.95 18.60 8.03
C ASN A 146 4.24 17.93 6.84
N ARG A 147 4.58 16.68 6.51
CA ARG A 147 3.98 15.91 5.41
C ARG A 147 2.89 14.96 5.89
N ILE A 148 2.82 14.68 7.19
CA ILE A 148 1.86 13.75 7.78
C ILE A 148 0.46 14.36 7.76
N LEU A 149 -0.55 13.56 7.41
CA LEU A 149 -1.94 13.98 7.49
C LEU A 149 -2.35 14.30 8.93
N LYS A 150 -3.24 15.28 9.09
CA LYS A 150 -3.80 15.60 10.40
C LYS A 150 -4.74 14.49 10.85
N HIS A 151 -4.82 14.30 12.16
CA HIS A 151 -5.81 13.42 12.77
C HIS A 151 -7.24 13.89 12.45
N ASN A 152 -8.12 12.92 12.23
CA ASN A 152 -9.51 13.14 11.90
C ASN A 152 -10.37 13.19 13.17
N GLN A 153 -11.45 13.97 13.16
CA GLN A 153 -12.39 14.06 14.28
C GLN A 153 -13.54 13.03 14.20
N GLY A 154 -13.68 12.34 13.07
CA GLY A 154 -14.72 11.34 12.84
C GLY A 154 -14.40 9.97 13.42
N GLN A 155 -15.43 9.13 13.55
CA GLN A 155 -15.25 7.72 13.85
C GLN A 155 -14.64 7.00 12.64
N PHE A 156 -13.67 6.12 12.90
CA PHE A 156 -13.10 5.24 11.89
C PHE A 156 -14.18 4.38 11.23
N LYS A 157 -14.22 4.40 9.90
CA LYS A 157 -15.14 3.63 9.07
C LYS A 157 -14.39 2.97 7.92
N VAL A 158 -14.93 1.86 7.44
CA VAL A 158 -14.39 1.14 6.29
C VAL A 158 -15.42 1.16 5.18
N PHE A 159 -15.03 1.69 4.03
CA PHE A 159 -15.82 1.68 2.80
C PHE A 159 -15.46 0.43 2.00
N TYR A 160 -16.41 -0.50 1.89
CA TYR A 160 -16.19 -1.80 1.22
C TYR A 160 -16.59 -1.79 -0.25
N ASP A 161 -17.47 -0.88 -0.66
CA ASP A 161 -18.12 -0.89 -1.97
C ASP A 161 -17.21 -0.27 -3.06
N MET A 162 -16.18 -1.02 -3.45
CA MET A 162 -15.21 -0.59 -4.46
C MET A 162 -15.63 -1.08 -5.85
N ASN A 163 -15.75 -0.16 -6.80
CA ASN A 163 -16.03 -0.50 -8.19
C ASN A 163 -14.85 -1.27 -8.82
N GLN A 164 -15.13 -2.46 -9.37
CA GLN A 164 -14.13 -3.30 -10.05
C GLN A 164 -14.21 -3.23 -11.58
N ASN A 165 -15.26 -2.61 -12.14
CA ASN A 165 -15.46 -2.47 -13.58
C ASN A 165 -14.63 -1.30 -14.15
N ILE A 166 -13.32 -1.37 -13.96
CA ILE A 166 -12.37 -0.33 -14.36
C ILE A 166 -11.40 -0.94 -15.38
N ALA A 167 -11.21 -0.26 -16.51
CA ALA A 167 -10.16 -0.60 -17.47
C ALA A 167 -8.94 0.31 -17.30
N GLN A 168 -7.76 -0.20 -17.61
CA GLN A 168 -6.54 0.59 -17.71
C GLN A 168 -5.84 0.27 -19.02
N ILE A 169 -5.37 1.30 -19.71
CA ILE A 169 -4.60 1.16 -20.94
C ILE A 169 -3.43 2.15 -20.96
N SER A 170 -2.28 1.66 -21.41
CA SER A 170 -1.11 2.49 -21.68
C SER A 170 -1.01 2.73 -23.18
N LEU A 171 -0.96 4.00 -23.56
CA LEU A 171 -0.85 4.38 -24.96
C LEU A 171 0.60 4.24 -25.42
N SER A 172 0.77 3.77 -26.66
CA SER A 172 2.06 3.75 -27.35
C SER A 172 1.94 4.47 -28.69
N PRO A 173 3.02 5.02 -29.26
CA PRO A 173 2.92 5.76 -30.52
C PRO A 173 2.42 4.90 -31.69
N LEU A 174 2.40 3.57 -31.52
CA LEU A 174 1.90 2.58 -32.46
C LEU A 174 0.47 2.12 -32.14
N PHE A 175 -0.19 2.73 -31.16
CA PHE A 175 -1.57 2.41 -30.82
C PHE A 175 -2.51 2.96 -31.89
N THR A 176 -2.91 2.10 -32.84
CA THR A 176 -3.79 2.46 -33.95
C THR A 176 -5.19 1.86 -33.83
N ASN A 177 -5.41 0.94 -32.88
CA ASN A 177 -6.67 0.22 -32.75
C ASN A 177 -7.65 0.96 -31.82
N TYR A 178 -8.29 2.00 -32.36
CA TYR A 178 -9.29 2.79 -31.65
C TYR A 178 -10.57 1.99 -31.29
N GLU A 179 -10.84 0.87 -31.96
CA GLU A 179 -12.00 0.02 -31.65
C GLU A 179 -11.87 -0.60 -30.26
N VAL A 180 -10.67 -1.05 -29.89
CA VAL A 180 -10.39 -1.57 -28.53
C VAL A 180 -10.65 -0.49 -27.49
N LEU A 181 -10.22 0.74 -27.75
CA LEU A 181 -10.44 1.86 -26.84
C LEU A 181 -11.94 2.18 -26.71
N ASN A 182 -12.67 2.21 -27.82
CA ASN A 182 -14.10 2.43 -27.83
C ASN A 182 -14.84 1.32 -27.07
N GLN A 183 -14.44 0.06 -27.25
CA GLN A 183 -14.99 -1.06 -26.50
C GLN A 183 -14.77 -0.89 -24.99
N MET A 184 -13.56 -0.52 -24.56
CA MET A 184 -13.27 -0.24 -23.15
C MET A 184 -14.17 0.87 -22.58
N PHE A 185 -14.38 1.97 -23.32
CA PHE A 185 -15.26 3.05 -22.89
C PHE A 185 -16.74 2.65 -22.75
N HIS A 186 -17.19 1.65 -23.51
CA HIS A 186 -18.55 1.13 -23.41
C HIS A 186 -18.73 0.02 -22.37
N SER A 187 -17.68 -0.76 -22.09
CA SER A 187 -17.77 -1.92 -21.18
C SER A 187 -17.40 -1.62 -19.73
N SER A 188 -16.73 -0.48 -19.47
CA SER A 188 -16.20 -0.14 -18.15
C SER A 188 -16.83 1.13 -17.59
N ASP A 189 -17.00 1.17 -16.27
CA ASP A 189 -17.55 2.34 -15.57
C ASP A 189 -16.52 3.48 -15.46
N ALA A 190 -15.23 3.13 -15.56
CA ALA A 190 -14.12 4.08 -15.64
C ALA A 190 -12.95 3.51 -16.46
N VAL A 191 -12.18 4.39 -17.11
CA VAL A 191 -10.97 4.02 -17.85
C VAL A 191 -9.78 4.91 -17.44
N ILE A 192 -8.67 4.28 -17.05
CA ILE A 192 -7.40 4.96 -16.76
C ILE A 192 -6.53 4.93 -18.03
N LEU A 193 -6.29 6.12 -18.60
CA LEU A 193 -5.40 6.31 -19.75
C LEU A 193 -4.00 6.72 -19.27
N SER A 194 -2.99 5.90 -19.55
CA SER A 194 -1.60 6.27 -19.32
C SER A 194 -0.99 6.79 -20.62
N GLY A 195 -0.95 8.13 -20.77
CA GLY A 195 -0.34 8.84 -21.89
C GLY A 195 1.13 9.18 -21.67
N TYR A 196 1.66 10.13 -22.45
CA TYR A 196 3.06 10.53 -22.43
C TYR A 196 3.31 11.78 -21.59
N GLY A 197 4.48 11.82 -20.93
CA GLY A 197 5.03 13.02 -20.29
C GLY A 197 4.02 13.71 -19.37
N MET A 198 3.60 14.91 -19.73
CA MET A 198 2.67 15.74 -18.96
C MET A 198 1.18 15.41 -19.16
N GLY A 199 0.85 14.25 -19.76
CA GLY A 199 -0.52 13.84 -20.07
C GLY A 199 -0.93 14.03 -21.53
N ASN A 200 0.03 14.04 -22.45
CA ASN A 200 -0.26 14.06 -23.89
C ASN A 200 -0.78 12.68 -24.31
N LEU A 201 -1.82 12.63 -25.14
CA LEU A 201 -2.43 11.41 -25.67
C LEU A 201 -2.06 11.22 -27.15
#